data_AF-A0A385N989-F1
#
_entry.id   AF-A0A385N989-F1
#
_cell.length_a   1.000
_cell.length_b   1.000
_cell.length_c   1.000
_cell.angle_alpha   90.00
_cell.angle_beta   90.00
_cell.angle_gamma   90.00
#
_symmetry.space_group_name_H-M   'P 1'
#
loop_
_entity.id
_entity.type
_entity.pdbx_description
1 polymer ?
#
loop_
_entity_poly.entity_id
_entity_poly.type
_entity_poly.pdbx_seq_one_letter_code
_entity_poly.pdbx_strand_id
1 'polypeptide(L)'
;MKTIYLETNYLTLSKLNEFNNILNTNLYEEKICIDLNGIGFCDPQTILCLAVMLRDFDMKRGQLYTDISIRPNNNVIGYLAHIGFFDFIGANFGNKIGEVSVGESYIPIRAINKTELLRESYETGKSLQDLVQEEASYLARVLVGSNWNEQIYLTIAYSVREAIRNALEHSEEDICFVCGQRWTNNRAQIAVIDEGIGIYQSLVNAEINVSDENFLQVALQAGLSRTLNIEESLNIHGNSGFGLYVLYHLAKNYGRMTISSSGKTLIAKRAKNGIEERDSSFIGTCISIEFSMYPNDVADVISMIADSGEEEAKEAGRQVKASSRSRSVKI
;
A
#
# COMPACT_ATOMS: atom_id res chain seq x y z
N MET A 1 7.95 6.26 -35.06
CA MET A 1 7.82 6.24 -33.58
C MET A 1 6.33 6.22 -33.29
N LYS A 2 5.85 5.16 -32.64
CA LYS A 2 4.43 4.98 -32.28
C LYS A 2 4.17 5.70 -30.97
N THR A 3 3.13 6.54 -30.92
CA THR A 3 2.74 7.21 -29.68
C THR A 3 1.58 6.48 -29.03
N ILE A 4 1.71 6.15 -27.75
CA ILE A 4 0.67 5.54 -26.93
C ILE A 4 0.24 6.56 -25.89
N TYR A 5 -1.06 6.88 -25.87
CA TYR A 5 -1.60 7.94 -25.03
C TYR A 5 -2.31 7.39 -23.79
N LEU A 6 -2.00 7.94 -22.62
CA LEU A 6 -2.76 7.74 -21.40
C LEU A 6 -3.63 8.97 -21.13
N GLU A 7 -4.84 8.96 -21.69
CA GLU A 7 -5.83 10.05 -21.54
C GLU A 7 -6.91 9.67 -20.53
N THR A 8 -7.01 10.45 -19.45
CA THR A 8 -8.06 10.30 -18.45
C THR A 8 -8.13 11.52 -17.52
N ASN A 9 -9.33 11.96 -17.17
CA ASN A 9 -9.52 13.02 -16.17
C ASN A 9 -9.07 12.57 -14.77
N TYR A 10 -9.23 11.29 -14.45
CA TYR A 10 -8.83 10.69 -13.18
C TYR A 10 -8.22 9.31 -13.46
N LEU A 11 -6.97 9.10 -13.09
CA LEU A 11 -6.30 7.82 -13.26
C LEU A 11 -6.87 6.81 -12.25
N THR A 12 -7.39 5.68 -12.75
CA THR A 12 -7.93 4.59 -11.93
C THR A 12 -7.18 3.30 -12.21
N LEU A 13 -7.29 2.32 -11.30
CA LEU A 13 -6.75 0.97 -11.54
C LEU A 13 -7.35 0.30 -12.78
N SER A 14 -8.64 0.52 -13.07
CA SER A 14 -9.26 0.02 -14.31
C SER A 14 -8.60 0.62 -15.54
N LYS A 15 -8.33 1.93 -15.51
CA LYS A 15 -7.67 2.62 -16.62
C LYS A 15 -6.22 2.17 -16.78
N LEU A 16 -5.55 1.85 -15.67
CA LEU A 16 -4.22 1.25 -15.68
C LEU A 16 -4.24 -0.15 -16.31
N ASN A 17 -5.18 -1.02 -15.96
CA ASN A 17 -5.31 -2.33 -16.61
C ASN A 17 -5.57 -2.21 -18.13
N GLU A 18 -6.46 -1.30 -18.55
CA GLU A 18 -6.70 -1.00 -19.98
C GLU A 18 -5.40 -0.54 -20.67
N PHE A 19 -4.68 0.38 -20.03
CA PHE A 19 -3.45 0.93 -20.57
C PHE A 19 -2.35 -0.12 -20.68
N ASN A 20 -2.22 -1.01 -19.69
CA ASN A 20 -1.26 -2.11 -19.72
C ASN A 20 -1.53 -3.07 -20.89
N ASN A 21 -2.80 -3.35 -21.21
CA ASN A 21 -3.15 -4.16 -22.38
C ASN A 21 -2.70 -3.49 -23.69
N ILE A 22 -2.86 -2.17 -23.78
CA ILE A 22 -2.36 -1.40 -24.93
C ILE A 22 -0.84 -1.48 -25.00
N LEU A 23 -0.12 -1.26 -23.89
CA LEU A 23 1.34 -1.39 -23.84
C LEU A 23 1.79 -2.77 -24.34
N ASN A 24 1.22 -3.85 -23.78
CA ASN A 24 1.58 -5.22 -24.13
C ASN A 24 1.32 -5.57 -25.61
N THR A 25 0.25 -5.04 -26.20
CA THR A 25 -0.03 -5.22 -27.65
C THR A 25 1.04 -4.58 -28.53
N ASN A 26 1.78 -3.61 -27.99
CA ASN A 26 2.83 -2.87 -28.67
C ASN A 26 4.24 -3.27 -28.24
N LEU A 27 4.40 -4.36 -27.48
CA LEU A 27 5.66 -4.71 -26.83
C LEU A 27 6.87 -4.76 -27.80
N TYR A 28 6.66 -5.18 -29.04
CA TYR A 28 7.71 -5.37 -30.04
C TYR A 28 7.85 -4.22 -31.06
N GLU A 29 7.14 -3.10 -30.87
CA GLU A 29 7.31 -1.92 -31.71
C GLU A 29 8.72 -1.34 -31.54
N GLU A 30 9.42 -1.04 -32.64
CA GLU A 30 10.84 -0.62 -32.60
C GLU A 30 11.06 0.65 -31.77
N LYS A 31 10.13 1.61 -31.84
CA LYS A 31 10.21 2.91 -31.17
C LYS A 31 8.85 3.33 -30.65
N ILE A 32 8.72 3.43 -29.33
CA ILE A 32 7.50 3.90 -28.65
C ILE A 32 7.77 5.24 -27.98
N CYS A 33 6.77 6.11 -28.00
CA CYS A 33 6.66 7.27 -27.14
C CYS A 33 5.40 7.14 -26.29
N ILE A 34 5.54 7.17 -24.96
CA ILE A 34 4.42 7.14 -24.02
C ILE A 34 4.03 8.57 -23.68
N ASP A 35 2.79 8.95 -23.93
CA ASP A 35 2.28 10.29 -23.63
C ASP A 35 1.41 10.26 -22.37
N LEU A 36 1.88 10.94 -21.32
CA LEU A 36 1.21 11.04 -20.02
C LEU A 36 0.48 12.39 -19.84
N ASN A 37 0.48 13.26 -20.86
CA ASN A 37 -0.03 14.62 -20.73
C ASN A 37 -1.56 14.69 -20.64
N GLY A 38 -2.25 13.61 -21.00
CA GLY A 38 -3.71 13.48 -20.92
C GLY A 38 -4.23 13.12 -19.53
N ILE A 39 -3.36 12.96 -18.51
CA ILE A 39 -3.75 12.66 -17.14
C ILE A 39 -4.19 13.96 -16.44
N GLY A 40 -5.44 14.02 -16.01
CA GLY A 40 -6.01 15.16 -15.27
C GLY A 40 -5.76 15.11 -13.76
N PHE A 41 -5.71 13.91 -13.18
CA PHE A 41 -5.45 13.68 -11.77
C PHE A 41 -4.92 12.25 -11.54
N CYS A 42 -3.98 12.11 -10.61
CA CYS A 42 -3.50 10.83 -10.10
C CYS A 42 -3.33 10.90 -8.58
N ASP A 43 -3.53 9.78 -7.90
CA ASP A 43 -3.36 9.62 -6.46
C ASP A 43 -2.12 8.76 -6.13
N PRO A 44 -1.61 8.77 -4.89
CA PRO A 44 -0.43 7.98 -4.51
C PRO A 44 -0.45 6.53 -4.97
N GLN A 45 -1.61 5.86 -4.89
CA GLN A 45 -1.79 4.50 -5.38
C GLN A 45 -1.54 4.38 -6.88
N THR A 46 -2.27 5.16 -7.68
CA THR A 46 -2.20 5.08 -9.14
C THR A 46 -0.87 5.58 -9.70
N ILE A 47 -0.19 6.49 -9.00
CA ILE A 47 1.18 6.93 -9.32
C ILE A 47 2.16 5.77 -9.20
N LEU A 48 2.17 5.09 -8.06
CA LEU A 48 3.07 3.94 -7.84
C LEU A 48 2.75 2.79 -8.78
N CYS A 49 1.47 2.45 -8.97
CA CYS A 49 1.06 1.40 -9.90
C CYS A 49 1.43 1.72 -11.36
N LEU A 50 1.28 2.97 -11.80
CA LEU A 50 1.71 3.39 -13.13
C LEU A 50 3.23 3.27 -13.28
N ALA A 51 4.00 3.69 -12.27
CA ALA A 51 5.45 3.65 -12.34
C ALA A 51 5.99 2.21 -12.47
N VAL A 52 5.49 1.29 -11.63
CA VAL A 52 5.84 -0.14 -11.71
C VAL A 52 5.50 -0.71 -13.09
N MET A 53 4.30 -0.42 -13.59
CA MET A 53 3.86 -0.88 -14.92
C MET A 53 4.79 -0.38 -16.03
N LEU A 54 5.19 0.89 -15.99
CA LEU A 54 6.07 1.46 -17.01
C LEU A 54 7.48 0.86 -16.94
N ARG A 55 8.00 0.62 -15.73
CA ARG A 55 9.29 -0.06 -15.53
C ARG A 55 9.27 -1.50 -16.02
N ASP A 56 8.24 -2.26 -15.66
CA ASP A 56 8.05 -3.63 -16.14
C ASP A 56 7.94 -3.67 -17.67
N PHE A 57 7.18 -2.75 -18.26
CA PHE A 57 7.05 -2.63 -19.70
C PHE A 57 8.41 -2.36 -20.38
N ASP A 58 9.18 -1.39 -19.88
CA ASP A 58 10.49 -1.06 -20.43
C ASP A 58 11.48 -2.23 -20.27
N MET A 59 11.47 -2.89 -19.10
CA MET A 59 12.27 -4.09 -18.85
C MET A 59 11.95 -5.22 -19.84
N LYS A 60 10.66 -5.47 -20.13
CA LYS A 60 10.23 -6.47 -21.12
C LYS A 60 10.61 -6.10 -22.55
N ARG A 61 10.76 -4.80 -22.85
CA ARG A 61 11.23 -4.29 -24.15
C ARG A 61 12.74 -4.44 -24.34
N GLY A 62 13.51 -4.53 -23.26
CA GLY A 62 14.95 -4.75 -23.29
C GLY A 62 15.68 -3.59 -23.99
N GLN A 63 16.19 -3.82 -25.20
CA GLN A 63 16.95 -2.82 -25.96
C GLN A 63 16.10 -1.94 -26.88
N LEU A 64 14.79 -2.19 -26.97
CA LEU A 64 13.90 -1.38 -27.81
C LEU A 64 13.73 0.03 -27.22
N TYR A 65 13.65 1.04 -28.09
CA TYR A 65 13.59 2.43 -27.64
C TYR A 65 12.21 2.79 -27.09
N THR A 66 12.19 3.33 -25.87
CA THR A 66 11.01 3.88 -25.19
C THR A 66 11.31 5.32 -24.78
N ASP A 67 10.43 6.23 -25.18
CA ASP A 67 10.49 7.65 -24.81
C ASP A 67 9.25 8.04 -24.01
N ILE A 68 9.33 9.13 -23.25
CA ILE A 68 8.19 9.69 -22.51
C ILE A 68 7.96 11.13 -22.95
N SER A 69 6.78 11.38 -23.51
CA SER A 69 6.32 12.71 -23.90
C SER A 69 5.83 13.47 -22.67
N ILE A 70 6.51 14.58 -22.38
CA ILE A 70 6.29 15.42 -21.19
C ILE A 70 6.05 16.86 -21.64
N ARG A 71 4.97 17.48 -21.16
CA ARG A 71 4.69 18.92 -21.30
C ARG A 71 4.90 19.59 -19.94
N PRO A 72 6.01 20.33 -19.72
CA PRO A 72 6.35 20.89 -18.41
C PRO A 72 5.29 21.83 -17.80
N ASN A 73 4.47 22.48 -18.64
CA ASN A 73 3.41 23.38 -18.19
C ASN A 73 2.13 22.65 -17.72
N ASN A 74 2.10 21.32 -17.73
CA ASN A 74 1.00 20.54 -17.18
C ASN A 74 1.21 20.36 -15.67
N ASN A 75 0.23 20.76 -14.85
CA ASN A 75 0.30 20.68 -13.39
C ASN A 75 0.52 19.25 -12.86
N VAL A 76 -0.10 18.25 -13.48
CA VAL A 76 0.08 16.84 -13.09
C VAL A 76 1.50 16.40 -13.40
N ILE A 77 2.02 16.76 -14.58
CA ILE A 77 3.41 16.48 -14.96
C ILE A 77 4.40 17.17 -14.01
N GLY A 78 4.17 18.44 -13.68
CA GLY A 78 4.98 19.16 -12.70
C GLY A 78 4.96 18.50 -11.33
N TYR A 79 3.80 18.01 -10.89
CA TYR A 79 3.66 17.25 -9.65
C TYR A 79 4.42 15.91 -9.70
N LEU A 80 4.25 15.12 -10.76
CA LEU A 80 4.98 13.86 -10.96
C LEU A 80 6.49 14.07 -10.95
N ALA A 81 6.97 15.13 -11.61
CA ALA A 81 8.38 15.53 -11.59
C ALA A 81 8.86 15.93 -10.20
N HIS A 82 8.03 16.63 -9.43
CA HIS A 82 8.36 17.04 -8.08
C HIS A 82 8.53 15.83 -7.14
N ILE A 83 7.65 14.83 -7.22
CA ILE A 83 7.64 13.68 -6.30
C ILE A 83 8.60 12.54 -6.68
N GLY A 84 9.39 12.69 -7.74
CA GLY A 84 10.37 11.70 -8.19
C GLY A 84 9.83 10.59 -9.10
N PHE A 85 8.66 10.76 -9.71
CA PHE A 85 8.06 9.74 -10.60
C PHE A 85 8.92 9.43 -11.82
N PHE A 86 9.48 10.46 -12.47
CA PHE A 86 10.25 10.26 -13.70
C PHE A 86 11.60 9.61 -13.43
N ASP A 87 12.30 10.02 -12.36
CA ASP A 87 13.50 9.32 -11.88
C ASP A 87 13.18 7.85 -11.55
N PHE A 88 12.05 7.60 -10.88
CA PHE A 88 11.63 6.23 -10.54
C PHE A 88 11.49 5.32 -11.77
N ILE A 89 10.92 5.82 -12.87
CA ILE A 89 10.76 5.05 -14.11
C ILE A 89 11.99 5.12 -15.04
N GLY A 90 13.11 5.66 -14.58
CA GLY A 90 14.36 5.76 -15.35
C GLY A 90 14.40 6.89 -16.37
N ALA A 91 13.44 7.83 -16.33
CA ALA A 91 13.46 9.03 -17.14
C ALA A 91 14.26 10.14 -16.46
N ASN A 92 15.20 10.75 -17.19
CA ASN A 92 16.07 11.80 -16.67
C ASN A 92 15.36 13.18 -16.65
N PHE A 93 14.34 13.32 -15.80
CA PHE A 93 13.55 14.53 -15.64
C PHE A 93 13.00 14.67 -14.21
N GLY A 94 12.89 15.91 -13.71
CA GLY A 94 12.37 16.16 -12.36
C GLY A 94 13.38 15.89 -11.24
N ASN A 95 12.87 15.74 -10.02
CA ASN A 95 13.66 15.42 -8.83
C ASN A 95 13.96 13.92 -8.76
N LYS A 96 15.02 13.56 -8.05
CA LYS A 96 15.32 12.16 -7.73
C LYS A 96 14.44 11.63 -6.60
N ILE A 97 14.27 10.31 -6.54
CA ILE A 97 13.68 9.66 -5.37
C ILE A 97 14.46 10.05 -4.11
N GLY A 98 13.74 10.48 -3.08
CA GLY A 98 14.33 10.90 -1.80
C GLY A 98 14.98 12.29 -1.80
N GLU A 99 15.03 13.00 -2.93
CA GLU A 99 15.56 14.39 -2.98
C GLU A 99 14.63 15.39 -2.28
N VAL A 100 13.33 15.19 -2.42
CA VAL A 100 12.32 16.01 -1.75
C VAL A 100 12.07 15.48 -0.35
N SER A 101 12.14 16.37 0.64
CA SER A 101 11.85 16.04 2.04
C SER A 101 10.37 15.70 2.24
N VAL A 102 10.09 14.81 3.19
CA VAL A 102 8.72 14.53 3.65
C VAL A 102 8.10 15.78 4.26
N GLY A 103 6.87 16.10 3.86
CA GLY A 103 6.07 17.18 4.44
C GLY A 103 4.99 16.67 5.39
N GLU A 104 4.28 17.60 6.06
CA GLU A 104 3.17 17.23 6.96
C GLU A 104 1.95 16.64 6.23
N SER A 105 1.78 16.96 4.95
CA SER A 105 0.62 16.55 4.14
C SER A 105 1.01 15.74 2.91
N TYR A 106 2.28 15.38 2.75
CA TYR A 106 2.72 14.60 1.59
C TYR A 106 4.01 13.84 1.86
N ILE A 107 4.13 12.68 1.23
CA ILE A 107 5.34 11.87 1.13
C ILE A 107 5.59 11.66 -0.36
N PRO A 108 6.69 12.19 -0.93
CA PRO A 108 7.07 11.90 -2.31
C PRO A 108 7.39 10.40 -2.44
N ILE A 109 7.65 9.93 -3.66
CA ILE A 109 8.07 8.53 -3.83
C ILE A 109 9.36 8.33 -3.04
N ARG A 110 9.34 7.37 -2.12
CA ARG A 110 10.48 6.97 -1.30
C ARG A 110 10.68 5.48 -1.36
N ALA A 111 11.93 5.07 -1.48
CA ALA A 111 12.34 3.69 -1.28
C ALA A 111 12.61 3.46 0.22
N ILE A 112 12.12 2.34 0.74
CA ILE A 112 12.51 1.79 2.04
C ILE A 112 13.32 0.54 1.73
N ASN A 113 14.60 0.56 2.05
CA ASN A 113 15.53 -0.51 1.71
C ASN A 113 15.99 -1.26 2.98
N LYS A 114 15.64 -2.53 3.07
CA LYS A 114 15.98 -3.42 4.18
C LYS A 114 17.49 -3.49 4.45
N THR A 115 18.30 -3.57 3.39
CA THR A 115 19.77 -3.59 3.52
C THR A 115 20.30 -2.28 4.11
N GLU A 116 19.72 -1.13 3.72
CA GLU A 116 20.08 0.17 4.32
C GLU A 116 19.64 0.28 5.78
N LEU A 117 18.42 -0.17 6.10
CA LEU A 117 17.92 -0.19 7.47
C LEU A 117 18.74 -1.12 8.37
N LEU A 118 19.20 -2.27 7.87
CA LEU A 118 20.10 -3.16 8.61
C LEU A 118 21.45 -2.51 8.90
N ARG A 119 21.98 -1.72 7.95
CA ARG A 119 23.19 -0.93 8.17
C ARG A 119 22.97 0.14 9.24
N GLU A 120 21.87 0.88 9.18
CA GLU A 120 21.53 1.89 10.19
C GLU A 120 21.30 1.27 11.58
N SER A 121 20.67 0.09 11.64
CA SER A 121 20.49 -0.69 12.86
C SER A 121 21.84 -0.99 13.53
N TYR A 122 22.83 -1.44 12.75
CA TYR A 122 24.19 -1.66 13.23
C TYR A 122 24.88 -0.38 13.72
N GLU A 123 24.70 0.74 13.02
CA GLU A 123 25.34 2.03 13.33
C GLU A 123 24.74 2.73 14.56
N THR A 124 23.42 2.63 14.74
CA THR A 124 22.67 3.37 15.78
C THR A 124 22.31 2.51 16.99
N GLY A 125 22.33 1.18 16.86
CA GLY A 125 21.87 0.23 17.87
C GLY A 125 20.35 0.10 17.96
N LYS A 126 19.57 0.79 17.11
CA LYS A 126 18.12 0.60 16.99
C LYS A 126 17.81 -0.75 16.36
N SER A 127 16.70 -1.38 16.73
CA SER A 127 16.29 -2.61 16.05
C SER A 127 15.74 -2.31 14.64
N LEU A 128 15.77 -3.30 13.74
CA LEU A 128 15.13 -3.17 12.41
C LEU A 128 13.63 -2.83 12.55
N GLN A 129 12.96 -3.38 13.56
CA GLN A 129 11.56 -3.12 13.84
C GLN A 129 11.30 -1.65 14.20
N ASP A 130 12.20 -1.03 14.98
CA ASP A 130 12.10 0.38 15.37
C ASP A 130 12.28 1.29 14.14
N LEU A 131 13.24 0.96 13.27
CA LEU A 131 13.47 1.72 12.04
C LEU A 131 12.28 1.63 11.08
N VAL A 132 11.71 0.44 10.90
CA VAL A 132 10.48 0.27 10.09
C VAL A 132 9.29 0.99 10.75
N GLN A 133 9.24 1.05 12.09
CA GLN A 133 8.23 1.80 12.82
C GLN A 133 8.34 3.32 12.58
N GLU A 134 9.57 3.86 12.53
CA GLU A 134 9.82 5.27 12.19
C GLU A 134 9.34 5.61 10.78
N GLU A 135 9.60 4.73 9.81
CA GLU A 135 9.10 4.88 8.44
C GLU A 135 7.57 4.86 8.38
N ALA A 136 6.94 3.91 9.07
CA ALA A 136 5.49 3.81 9.17
C ALA A 136 4.85 5.04 9.83
N SER A 137 5.53 5.65 10.79
CA SER A 137 5.08 6.85 11.49
C SER A 137 4.96 8.07 10.56
N TYR A 138 5.81 8.22 9.55
CA TYR A 138 5.65 9.28 8.55
C TYR A 138 4.35 9.11 7.75
N LEU A 139 4.09 7.90 7.28
CA LEU A 139 2.87 7.57 6.53
C LEU A 139 1.61 7.75 7.37
N ALA A 140 1.64 7.29 8.62
CA ALA A 140 0.54 7.46 9.56
C ALA A 140 0.24 8.95 9.80
N ARG A 141 1.27 9.81 9.90
CA ARG A 141 1.10 11.26 10.05
C ARG A 141 0.37 11.89 8.88
N VAL A 142 0.68 11.48 7.64
CA VAL A 142 -0.05 11.92 6.45
C VAL A 142 -1.52 11.50 6.53
N LEU A 143 -1.78 10.27 6.97
CA LEU A 143 -3.14 9.78 7.15
C LEU A 143 -3.89 10.61 8.19
N VAL A 144 -3.39 10.77 9.42
CA VAL A 144 -4.15 11.40 10.52
C VAL A 144 -4.13 12.93 10.52
N GLY A 145 -3.17 13.54 9.83
CA GLY A 145 -3.03 14.98 9.76
C GLY A 145 -2.53 15.62 11.07
N SER A 146 -3.10 16.79 11.42
CA SER A 146 -2.58 17.66 12.49
C SER A 146 -3.44 17.63 13.78
N ASN A 147 -4.65 17.07 13.73
CA ASN A 147 -5.60 17.03 14.84
C ASN A 147 -6.00 15.57 15.13
N TRP A 148 -5.15 14.83 15.84
CA TRP A 148 -5.35 13.41 16.09
C TRP A 148 -5.22 13.04 17.56
N ASN A 149 -5.97 12.02 17.95
CA ASN A 149 -5.78 11.30 19.20
C ASN A 149 -4.50 10.46 19.08
N GLU A 150 -3.61 10.57 20.08
CA GLU A 150 -2.31 9.91 20.08
C GLU A 150 -2.39 8.40 19.85
N GLN A 151 -3.37 7.76 20.48
CA GLN A 151 -3.55 6.31 20.38
C GLN A 151 -4.03 5.88 18.99
N ILE A 152 -4.83 6.71 18.30
CA ILE A 152 -5.28 6.45 16.92
C ILE A 152 -4.08 6.49 15.97
N TYR A 153 -3.23 7.51 16.11
CA TYR A 153 -2.00 7.61 15.35
C TYR A 153 -1.08 6.41 15.57
N LEU A 154 -0.85 6.03 16.83
CA LEU A 154 0.01 4.87 17.15
C LEU A 154 -0.56 3.56 16.58
N THR A 155 -1.89 3.40 16.61
CA THR A 155 -2.56 2.24 16.03
C THR A 155 -2.38 2.19 14.51
N ILE A 156 -2.59 3.33 13.82
CA ILE A 156 -2.37 3.42 12.37
C ILE A 156 -0.89 3.20 12.03
N ALA A 157 0.03 3.79 12.78
CA ALA A 157 1.47 3.63 12.57
C ALA A 157 1.91 2.18 12.75
N TYR A 158 1.43 1.48 13.78
CA TYR A 158 1.67 0.05 13.98
C TYR A 158 1.12 -0.76 12.81
N SER A 159 -0.11 -0.47 12.36
CA SER A 159 -0.74 -1.14 11.24
C SER A 159 -0.01 -0.94 9.90
N VAL A 160 0.46 0.28 9.62
CA VAL A 160 1.25 0.59 8.42
C VAL A 160 2.63 -0.07 8.48
N ARG A 161 3.22 -0.17 9.68
CA ARG A 161 4.48 -0.90 9.89
C ARG A 161 4.34 -2.34 9.44
N GLU A 162 3.21 -3.00 9.69
CA GLU A 162 2.98 -4.37 9.22
C GLU A 162 2.91 -4.46 7.69
N ALA A 163 2.34 -3.47 7.00
CA ALA A 163 2.35 -3.44 5.54
C ALA A 163 3.78 -3.31 4.98
N ILE A 164 4.62 -2.44 5.56
CA ILE A 164 6.03 -2.29 5.17
C ILE A 164 6.82 -3.55 5.51
N ARG A 165 6.65 -4.11 6.71
CA ARG A 165 7.32 -5.33 7.16
C ARG A 165 6.99 -6.49 6.21
N ASN A 166 5.71 -6.70 5.89
CA ASN A 166 5.30 -7.75 4.96
C ASN A 166 5.95 -7.57 3.59
N ALA A 167 6.01 -6.34 3.07
CA ALA A 167 6.70 -6.05 1.82
C ALA A 167 8.20 -6.40 1.89
N LEU A 168 8.91 -6.08 2.98
CA LEU A 168 10.36 -6.35 3.12
C LEU A 168 10.70 -7.81 3.53
N GLU A 169 9.75 -8.56 4.07
CA GLU A 169 9.97 -9.93 4.56
C GLU A 169 9.44 -10.99 3.59
N HIS A 170 8.39 -10.69 2.83
CA HIS A 170 7.64 -11.70 2.08
C HIS A 170 7.60 -11.47 0.56
N SER A 171 8.09 -10.34 0.07
CA SER A 171 8.13 -10.08 -1.38
C SER A 171 9.30 -10.78 -2.09
N GLU A 172 10.32 -11.24 -1.35
CA GLU A 172 11.65 -11.62 -1.85
C GLU A 172 12.50 -10.45 -2.38
N GLU A 173 12.00 -9.21 -2.26
CA GLU A 173 12.71 -7.98 -2.55
C GLU A 173 13.20 -7.32 -1.26
N ASP A 174 14.37 -6.69 -1.32
CA ASP A 174 14.92 -5.89 -0.22
C ASP A 174 14.34 -4.47 -0.16
N ILE A 175 13.54 -4.07 -1.14
CA ILE A 175 13.06 -2.69 -1.30
C ILE A 175 11.54 -2.71 -1.46
N CYS A 176 10.87 -1.82 -0.73
CA CYS A 176 9.50 -1.42 -1.00
C CYS A 176 9.42 0.10 -1.23
N PHE A 177 8.39 0.56 -1.94
CA PHE A 177 8.20 1.98 -2.24
C PHE A 177 6.93 2.50 -1.59
N VAL A 178 7.01 3.74 -1.10
CA VAL A 178 5.90 4.41 -0.43
C VAL A 178 5.63 5.78 -1.03
N CYS A 179 4.37 6.20 -0.99
CA CYS A 179 3.92 7.52 -1.43
C CYS A 179 2.67 7.90 -0.63
N GLY A 180 2.48 9.18 -0.35
CA GLY A 180 1.33 9.63 0.44
C GLY A 180 0.94 11.08 0.19
N GLN A 181 -0.35 11.37 0.30
CA GLN A 181 -0.86 12.72 0.17
C GLN A 181 -2.13 12.92 1.01
N ARG A 182 -2.20 14.07 1.67
CA ARG A 182 -3.40 14.61 2.32
C ARG A 182 -3.85 15.85 1.56
N TRP A 183 -5.12 15.88 1.21
CA TRP A 183 -5.77 16.98 0.51
C TRP A 183 -6.55 17.86 1.49
N THR A 184 -6.87 19.08 1.06
CA THR A 184 -7.59 20.08 1.88
C THR A 184 -9.03 19.71 2.20
N ASN A 185 -9.59 18.70 1.52
CA ASN A 185 -10.94 18.18 1.75
C ASN A 185 -10.98 17.02 2.77
N ASN A 186 -9.95 16.90 3.63
CA ASN A 186 -9.79 15.83 4.63
C ASN A 186 -9.61 14.42 4.06
N ARG A 187 -9.48 14.28 2.73
CA ARG A 187 -9.02 13.02 2.15
C ARG A 187 -7.53 12.87 2.44
N ALA A 188 -7.08 11.69 2.83
CA ALA A 188 -5.68 11.32 2.88
C ALA A 188 -5.51 9.92 2.31
N GLN A 189 -4.47 9.71 1.51
CA GLN A 189 -4.13 8.41 0.96
C GLN A 189 -2.65 8.14 1.15
N ILE A 190 -2.31 6.91 1.51
CA ILE A 190 -0.95 6.36 1.42
C ILE A 190 -0.99 5.08 0.60
N ALA A 191 0.15 4.76 -0.02
CA ALA A 191 0.36 3.49 -0.69
C ALA A 191 1.73 2.94 -0.33
N VAL A 192 1.80 1.61 -0.14
CA VAL A 192 3.00 0.81 0.04
C VAL A 192 2.98 -0.25 -1.06
N ILE A 193 4.07 -0.34 -1.82
CA ILE A 193 4.22 -1.32 -2.89
C ILE A 193 5.54 -2.08 -2.79
N ASP A 194 5.52 -3.33 -3.24
CA ASP A 194 6.71 -4.09 -3.63
C ASP A 194 6.51 -4.64 -5.05
N GLU A 195 7.61 -5.05 -5.68
CA GLU A 195 7.63 -5.63 -7.04
C GLU A 195 7.89 -7.14 -7.01
N GLY A 196 7.64 -7.78 -5.86
CA GLY A 196 8.06 -9.15 -5.60
C GLY A 196 7.07 -10.24 -6.04
N ILE A 197 7.11 -11.37 -5.34
CA ILE A 197 6.33 -12.58 -5.69
C ILE A 197 4.81 -12.44 -5.50
N GLY A 198 4.36 -11.42 -4.78
CA GLY A 198 2.97 -11.19 -4.44
C GLY A 198 2.41 -12.11 -3.34
N ILE A 199 1.24 -11.73 -2.82
CA ILE A 199 0.56 -12.34 -1.68
C ILE A 199 0.25 -13.83 -1.91
N TYR A 200 -0.25 -14.22 -3.08
CA TYR A 200 -0.62 -15.63 -3.31
C TYR A 200 0.60 -16.55 -3.13
N GLN A 201 1.70 -16.25 -3.80
CA GLN A 201 2.92 -17.05 -3.71
C GLN A 201 3.54 -16.96 -2.32
N SER A 202 3.50 -15.80 -1.66
CA SER A 202 3.94 -15.64 -0.27
C SER A 202 3.18 -16.56 0.70
N LEU A 203 1.85 -16.66 0.57
CA LEU A 203 1.02 -17.54 1.41
C LEU A 203 1.30 -19.02 1.13
N VAL A 204 1.48 -19.39 -0.14
CA VAL A 204 1.89 -20.74 -0.54
C VAL A 204 3.26 -21.11 0.05
N ASN A 205 4.24 -20.20 -0.03
CA ASN A 205 5.57 -20.39 0.57
C ASN A 205 5.51 -20.53 2.10
N ALA A 206 4.49 -19.93 2.74
CA ALA A 206 4.22 -20.06 4.17
C ALA A 206 3.38 -21.31 4.54
N GLU A 207 3.14 -22.23 3.59
CA GLU A 207 2.32 -23.44 3.76
C GLU A 207 0.87 -23.14 4.19
N ILE A 208 0.34 -21.96 3.87
CA ILE A 208 -1.04 -21.58 4.14
C ILE A 208 -1.93 -22.07 2.99
N ASN A 209 -2.92 -22.90 3.30
CA ASN A 209 -3.87 -23.38 2.29
C ASN A 209 -4.81 -22.25 1.83
N VAL A 210 -4.66 -21.82 0.58
CA VAL A 210 -5.44 -20.77 -0.07
C VAL A 210 -5.84 -21.19 -1.47
N SER A 211 -6.88 -20.56 -2.00
CA SER A 211 -7.24 -20.68 -3.41
C SER A 211 -7.04 -19.36 -4.14
N ASP A 212 -6.95 -19.43 -5.47
CA ASP A 212 -6.87 -18.24 -6.31
C ASP A 212 -8.06 -17.30 -6.05
N GLU A 213 -9.23 -17.82 -5.68
CA GLU A 213 -10.45 -17.05 -5.38
C GLU A 213 -10.38 -16.26 -4.08
N ASN A 214 -9.72 -16.77 -3.03
CA ASN A 214 -9.87 -16.21 -1.69
C ASN A 214 -8.57 -15.71 -1.06
N PHE A 215 -7.41 -15.86 -1.70
CA PHE A 215 -6.12 -15.57 -1.05
C PHE A 215 -6.00 -14.15 -0.48
N LEU A 216 -6.58 -13.13 -1.13
CA LEU A 216 -6.59 -11.75 -0.62
C LEU A 216 -7.45 -11.60 0.64
N GLN A 217 -8.59 -12.30 0.69
CA GLN A 217 -9.44 -12.33 1.89
C GLN A 217 -8.76 -13.11 3.01
N VAL A 218 -8.11 -14.23 2.68
CA VAL A 218 -7.31 -14.99 3.64
C VAL A 218 -6.22 -14.08 4.19
N ALA A 219 -5.40 -13.43 3.37
CA ALA A 219 -4.32 -12.53 3.81
C ALA A 219 -4.76 -11.43 4.80
N LEU A 220 -6.03 -11.05 4.77
CA LEU A 220 -6.60 -10.07 5.68
C LEU A 220 -7.01 -10.65 7.04
N GLN A 221 -7.19 -11.96 7.19
CA GLN A 221 -7.64 -12.60 8.42
C GLN A 221 -6.67 -12.38 9.59
N ALA A 222 -7.24 -12.23 10.80
CA ALA A 222 -6.48 -12.07 12.03
C ALA A 222 -5.54 -13.26 12.29
N GLY A 223 -4.27 -12.97 12.58
CA GLY A 223 -3.33 -13.95 13.14
C GLY A 223 -2.62 -14.85 12.12
N LEU A 224 -2.65 -14.52 10.82
CA LEU A 224 -1.92 -15.29 9.81
C LEU A 224 -0.40 -15.13 9.86
N SER A 225 0.15 -14.04 10.41
CA SER A 225 1.60 -13.87 10.60
C SER A 225 2.11 -14.37 11.98
N ARG A 226 1.39 -15.27 12.65
CA ARG A 226 1.71 -15.65 14.05
C ARG A 226 2.93 -16.57 14.13
N THR A 227 4.03 -16.05 14.66
CA THR A 227 5.04 -16.87 15.32
C THR A 227 4.43 -17.44 16.61
N LEU A 228 4.48 -18.76 16.78
CA LEU A 228 3.95 -19.48 17.95
C LEU A 228 4.77 -19.13 19.21
N ASN A 229 4.08 -18.88 20.34
CA ASN A 229 4.57 -18.78 21.75
C ASN A 229 4.98 -17.41 22.33
N ILE A 230 4.02 -16.52 22.65
CA ILE A 230 4.19 -15.47 23.68
C ILE A 230 2.88 -15.30 24.47
N GLU A 231 2.97 -15.11 25.80
CA GLU A 231 1.83 -14.87 26.69
C GLU A 231 0.99 -13.63 26.29
N GLU A 232 -0.33 -13.82 26.35
CA GLU A 232 -1.37 -12.95 25.79
C GLU A 232 -1.50 -11.56 26.44
N SER A 233 -0.95 -11.38 27.65
CA SER A 233 -1.03 -10.13 28.43
C SER A 233 0.06 -9.10 28.10
N LEU A 234 1.10 -9.49 27.36
CA LEU A 234 2.22 -8.63 26.94
C LEU A 234 2.13 -8.24 25.44
N ASN A 235 1.11 -8.71 24.73
CA ASN A 235 0.96 -8.62 23.27
C ASN A 235 0.09 -7.43 22.81
N ILE A 236 0.25 -6.28 23.45
CA ILE A 236 -0.40 -5.02 23.03
C ILE A 236 0.41 -4.32 21.90
N HIS A 237 1.70 -4.65 21.74
CA HIS A 237 2.59 -3.96 20.81
C HIS A 237 3.62 -4.86 20.05
N GLY A 238 3.45 -6.19 19.95
CA GLY A 238 4.49 -7.05 19.33
C GLY A 238 4.02 -8.36 18.70
N ASN A 239 4.18 -8.46 17.38
CA ASN A 239 4.18 -9.69 16.55
C ASN A 239 2.90 -10.55 16.60
N SER A 240 1.74 -9.93 16.39
CA SER A 240 0.44 -10.62 16.42
C SER A 240 -0.15 -11.00 15.06
N GLY A 241 0.46 -10.58 13.93
CA GLY A 241 -0.16 -10.73 12.60
C GLY A 241 -1.53 -10.03 12.50
N PHE A 242 -1.75 -9.02 13.34
CA PHE A 242 -3.04 -8.34 13.52
C PHE A 242 -3.04 -6.93 12.91
N GLY A 243 -1.88 -6.33 12.64
CA GLY A 243 -1.82 -4.94 12.17
C GLY A 243 -2.48 -4.71 10.82
N LEU A 244 -2.36 -5.67 9.88
CA LEU A 244 -3.04 -5.59 8.59
C LEU A 244 -4.57 -5.74 8.73
N TYR A 245 -5.03 -6.62 9.64
CA TYR A 245 -6.45 -6.78 9.98
C TYR A 245 -7.04 -5.49 10.57
N VAL A 246 -6.35 -4.90 11.55
CA VAL A 246 -6.73 -3.59 12.14
C VAL A 246 -6.84 -2.52 11.04
N LEU A 247 -5.85 -2.46 10.15
CA LEU A 247 -5.83 -1.49 9.05
C LEU A 247 -7.01 -1.68 8.10
N TYR A 248 -7.32 -2.93 7.77
CA TYR A 248 -8.47 -3.31 6.96
C TYR A 248 -9.79 -2.85 7.58
N HIS A 249 -10.03 -3.12 8.87
CA HIS A 249 -11.26 -2.71 9.53
C HIS A 249 -11.37 -1.19 9.69
N LEU A 250 -10.27 -0.50 9.99
CA LEU A 250 -10.23 0.96 10.01
C LEU A 250 -10.61 1.53 8.64
N ALA A 251 -9.94 1.09 7.59
CA ALA A 251 -10.18 1.57 6.24
C ALA A 251 -11.59 1.24 5.75
N LYS A 252 -12.09 0.02 5.99
CA LYS A 252 -13.45 -0.38 5.64
C LYS A 252 -14.52 0.50 6.28
N ASN A 253 -14.28 1.07 7.47
CA ASN A 253 -15.26 1.87 8.19
C ASN A 253 -15.09 3.39 8.03
N TYR A 254 -13.86 3.86 7.79
CA TYR A 254 -13.52 5.29 7.76
C TYR A 254 -13.02 5.79 6.39
N GLY A 255 -12.93 4.89 5.40
CA GLY A 255 -12.63 5.24 4.02
C GLY A 255 -12.59 4.01 3.12
N ARG A 256 -11.39 3.67 2.64
CA ARG A 256 -11.17 2.57 1.69
C ARG A 256 -9.78 1.96 1.86
N MET A 257 -9.70 0.63 1.82
CA MET A 257 -8.47 -0.12 1.57
C MET A 257 -8.51 -0.70 0.16
N THR A 258 -7.37 -0.74 -0.51
CA THR A 258 -7.22 -1.46 -1.77
C THR A 258 -5.94 -2.29 -1.73
N ILE A 259 -6.06 -3.58 -2.03
CA ILE A 259 -4.94 -4.51 -2.15
C ILE A 259 -4.94 -5.05 -3.57
N SER A 260 -3.84 -4.88 -4.30
CA SER A 260 -3.64 -5.43 -5.63
C SER A 260 -2.42 -6.35 -5.60
N SER A 261 -2.59 -7.63 -5.92
CA SER A 261 -1.52 -8.63 -5.94
C SER A 261 -1.93 -9.85 -6.75
N SER A 262 -0.97 -10.52 -7.36
CA SER A 262 -1.14 -11.87 -7.94
C SER A 262 -2.37 -11.97 -8.86
N GLY A 263 -2.56 -10.98 -9.73
CA GLY A 263 -3.66 -10.95 -10.69
C GLY A 263 -5.01 -10.45 -10.16
N LYS A 264 -5.13 -10.11 -8.87
CA LYS A 264 -6.39 -9.66 -8.27
C LYS A 264 -6.26 -8.34 -7.52
N THR A 265 -7.39 -7.63 -7.43
CA THR A 265 -7.57 -6.44 -6.60
C THR A 265 -8.76 -6.64 -5.69
N LEU A 266 -8.58 -6.46 -4.38
CA LEU A 266 -9.64 -6.37 -3.38
C LEU A 266 -9.78 -4.93 -2.91
N ILE A 267 -10.99 -4.38 -2.94
CA ILE A 267 -11.33 -3.05 -2.46
C ILE A 267 -12.31 -3.19 -1.30
N ALA A 268 -11.90 -2.79 -0.10
CA ALA A 268 -12.75 -2.76 1.07
C ALA A 268 -13.17 -1.32 1.39
N LYS A 269 -14.47 -1.07 1.56
CA LYS A 269 -15.02 0.27 1.85
C LYS A 269 -16.35 0.18 2.58
N ARG A 270 -16.81 1.30 3.12
CA ARG A 270 -18.09 1.39 3.84
C ARG A 270 -19.27 1.32 2.85
N ALA A 271 -19.81 0.12 2.62
CA ALA A 271 -21.00 -0.11 1.78
C ALA A 271 -21.73 -1.41 2.18
N LYS A 272 -22.98 -1.56 1.72
CA LYS A 272 -23.82 -2.77 1.98
C LYS A 272 -23.17 -4.07 1.47
N ASN A 273 -22.39 -3.98 0.38
CA ASN A 273 -21.48 -5.02 -0.12
C ASN A 273 -20.05 -4.46 -0.02
N GLY A 274 -19.54 -4.31 1.20
CA GLY A 274 -18.33 -3.51 1.51
C GLY A 274 -17.00 -4.07 0.99
N ILE A 275 -17.03 -5.09 0.14
CA ILE A 275 -15.87 -5.70 -0.52
C ILE A 275 -16.20 -5.82 -2.02
N GLU A 276 -15.29 -5.34 -2.85
CA GLU A 276 -15.31 -5.54 -4.31
C GLU A 276 -14.02 -6.24 -4.74
N GLU A 277 -14.14 -7.19 -5.65
CA GLU A 277 -12.99 -7.87 -6.26
C GLU A 277 -12.98 -7.67 -7.77
N ARG A 278 -11.77 -7.53 -8.33
CA ARG A 278 -11.52 -7.29 -9.76
C ARG A 278 -10.19 -7.90 -10.18
N ASP A 279 -10.01 -8.09 -11.48
CA ASP A 279 -8.71 -8.45 -12.03
C ASP A 279 -7.71 -7.30 -11.90
N SER A 280 -6.44 -7.65 -11.76
CA SER A 280 -5.31 -6.72 -11.63
C SER A 280 -4.19 -7.13 -12.57
N SER A 281 -3.52 -6.14 -13.16
CA SER A 281 -2.25 -6.36 -13.83
C SER A 281 -1.04 -5.90 -13.02
N PHE A 282 -1.22 -5.59 -11.74
CA PHE A 282 -0.11 -5.17 -10.87
C PHE A 282 0.81 -6.35 -10.54
N ILE A 283 2.12 -6.12 -10.62
CA ILE A 283 3.18 -7.08 -10.30
C ILE A 283 3.68 -6.79 -8.89
N GLY A 284 3.87 -7.83 -8.07
CA GLY A 284 4.13 -7.69 -6.63
C GLY A 284 2.86 -7.40 -5.84
N THR A 285 3.01 -6.68 -4.73
CA THR A 285 1.90 -6.30 -3.86
C THR A 285 1.76 -4.79 -3.77
N CYS A 286 0.55 -4.27 -3.94
CA CYS A 286 0.22 -2.88 -3.67
C CYS A 286 -0.87 -2.82 -2.59
N ILE A 287 -0.59 -2.16 -1.46
CA ILE A 287 -1.56 -1.86 -0.41
C ILE A 287 -1.74 -0.34 -0.36
N SER A 288 -2.97 0.12 -0.56
CA SER A 288 -3.37 1.52 -0.45
C SER A 288 -4.44 1.70 0.60
N ILE A 289 -4.28 2.73 1.43
CA ILE A 289 -5.26 3.14 2.44
C ILE A 289 -5.65 4.58 2.17
N GLU A 290 -6.95 4.81 2.09
CA GLU A 290 -7.55 6.13 1.98
C GLU A 290 -8.50 6.35 3.14
N PHE A 291 -8.33 7.47 3.85
CA PHE A 291 -9.31 7.95 4.81
C PHE A 291 -10.02 9.18 4.26
N SER A 292 -11.32 9.23 4.52
CA SER A 292 -12.20 10.38 4.23
C SER A 292 -12.90 10.89 5.50
N MET A 293 -12.83 10.09 6.56
CA MET A 293 -13.28 10.36 7.91
C MET A 293 -12.27 9.72 8.87
N TYR A 294 -12.28 10.12 10.13
CA TYR A 294 -11.40 9.55 11.15
C TYR A 294 -12.23 9.04 12.33
N PRO A 295 -11.82 7.93 12.98
CA PRO A 295 -12.39 7.56 14.27
C PRO A 295 -12.19 8.70 15.27
N ASN A 296 -13.18 8.94 16.13
CA ASN A 296 -13.09 9.95 17.18
C ASN A 296 -12.38 9.40 18.43
N ASP A 297 -12.51 8.10 18.69
CA ASP A 297 -11.93 7.41 19.86
C ASP A 297 -11.38 6.03 19.44
N VAL A 298 -10.31 5.59 20.11
CA VAL A 298 -9.76 4.24 20.00
C VAL A 298 -10.70 3.19 20.56
N ALA A 299 -11.52 3.52 21.56
CA ALA A 299 -12.53 2.60 22.08
C ALA A 299 -13.50 2.12 20.97
N ASP A 300 -13.91 3.04 20.08
CA ASP A 300 -14.75 2.71 18.93
C ASP A 300 -14.03 1.75 17.96
N VAL A 301 -12.73 1.97 17.73
CA VAL A 301 -11.89 1.12 16.89
C VAL A 301 -11.78 -0.28 17.49
N ILE A 302 -11.50 -0.40 18.79
CA ILE A 302 -11.35 -1.67 19.49
C ILE A 302 -12.66 -2.44 19.50
N SER A 303 -13.79 -1.80 19.83
CA SER A 303 -15.10 -2.44 19.83
C SER A 303 -15.44 -2.97 18.44
N MET A 304 -15.26 -2.13 17.42
CA MET A 304 -15.54 -2.49 16.02
C MET A 304 -14.73 -3.72 15.56
N ILE A 305 -13.44 -3.77 15.92
CA ILE A 305 -12.56 -4.89 15.56
C ILE A 305 -12.97 -6.15 16.33
N ALA A 306 -13.30 -6.03 17.62
CA ALA A 306 -13.78 -7.15 18.42
C ALA A 306 -15.10 -7.72 17.87
N ASP A 307 -16.06 -6.85 17.54
CA ASP A 307 -17.35 -7.24 16.98
C ASP A 307 -17.19 -7.92 15.62
N SER A 308 -16.30 -7.40 14.76
CA SER A 308 -16.01 -7.99 13.45
C SER A 308 -15.36 -9.38 13.57
N GLY A 309 -14.41 -9.54 14.50
CA GLY A 309 -13.78 -10.83 14.76
C GLY A 309 -14.75 -11.87 15.34
N GLU A 310 -15.69 -11.44 16.19
CA GLU A 310 -16.75 -12.32 16.70
C GLU A 310 -17.74 -12.75 15.61
N GLU A 311 -18.07 -11.87 14.65
CA GLU A 311 -18.93 -12.18 13.50
C GLU A 311 -18.26 -13.18 12.56
N GLU A 312 -17.01 -12.92 12.16
CA GLU A 312 -16.22 -13.82 11.30
C GLU A 312 -16.01 -15.20 11.94
N ALA A 313 -15.78 -15.26 13.26
CA ALA A 313 -15.67 -16.53 13.98
C ALA A 313 -16.98 -17.33 13.95
N LYS A 314 -18.13 -16.67 14.11
CA LYS A 314 -19.46 -17.31 14.03
C LYS A 314 -19.72 -17.84 12.62
N GLU A 315 -19.41 -17.06 11.59
CA GLU A 315 -19.55 -17.48 10.18
C GLU A 315 -18.66 -18.69 9.87
N ALA A 316 -17.46 -18.74 10.45
CA ALA A 316 -16.53 -19.87 10.34
C ALA A 316 -16.88 -21.07 11.25
N GLY A 317 -18.01 -21.04 11.97
CA GLY A 317 -18.45 -22.12 12.86
C GLY A 317 -17.61 -22.29 14.13
N ARG A 318 -16.79 -21.29 14.50
CA ARG A 318 -15.95 -21.28 15.71
C ARG A 318 -16.65 -20.48 16.81
N GLN A 319 -16.80 -21.05 18.01
CA GLN A 319 -17.29 -20.28 19.16
C GLN A 319 -16.13 -19.53 19.82
N VAL A 320 -16.00 -18.23 19.51
CA VAL A 320 -15.11 -17.32 20.22
C VAL A 320 -15.97 -16.21 20.82
N LYS A 321 -16.01 -16.13 22.15
CA LYS A 321 -16.48 -14.92 22.85
C LYS A 321 -15.23 -14.08 23.13
N ALA A 322 -15.20 -12.82 22.75
CA ALA A 322 -14.14 -11.93 23.22
C ALA A 322 -14.14 -11.97 24.76
N SER A 323 -12.97 -12.22 25.35
CA SER A 323 -12.86 -12.27 26.81
C SER A 323 -13.28 -10.92 27.40
N SER A 324 -13.83 -10.91 28.62
CA SER A 324 -14.22 -9.67 29.32
C SER A 324 -13.08 -8.65 29.43
N ARG A 325 -11.83 -9.08 29.27
CA ARG A 325 -10.61 -8.27 29.24
C ARG A 325 -10.37 -7.53 27.92
N SER A 326 -10.85 -8.06 26.79
CA SER A 326 -10.82 -7.40 25.47
C SER A 326 -11.72 -6.16 25.43
N ARG A 327 -12.77 -6.14 26.27
CA ARG A 327 -13.68 -4.99 26.46
C ARG A 327 -13.24 -4.02 27.55
N SER A 328 -12.21 -4.39 28.31
CA SER A 328 -11.71 -3.58 29.42
C SER A 328 -10.19 -3.54 29.38
N VAL A 329 -9.66 -2.90 28.33
CA VAL A 329 -8.34 -2.28 28.44
C VAL A 329 -8.50 -1.13 29.44
N LYS A 330 -8.29 -1.42 30.73
CA LYS A 330 -7.87 -0.37 31.65
C LYS A 330 -6.44 -0.02 31.26
N ILE A 331 -6.34 1.16 30.64
CA ILE A 331 -5.16 1.84 30.13
C ILE A 331 -4.06 1.89 31.19
#